data_AF-A0A1B9AJG7-F1
#
_entry.id   AF-A0A1B9AJG7-F1
#
_cell.length_a   1.000
_cell.length_b   1.000
_cell.length_c   1.000
_cell.angle_alpha   90.00
_cell.angle_beta   90.00
_cell.angle_gamma   90.00
#
_symmetry.space_group_name_H-M   'P 1'
#
loop_
_entity.id
_entity.type
_entity.pdbx_description
1 polymer ?
#
loop_
_entity_poly.entity_id
_entity_poly.type
_entity_poly.pdbx_seq_one_letter_code
_entity_poly.pdbx_strand_id
1 'polypeptide(L)'
;MNKYISIIFVFLFLFMGFFWYSEYKKVDDFKKEVVDYLNNKGFTTEEYSTPKYVKEEVMKGLKVAMIEIIFNEESNCIYSYGRTSDGIEFFYAINEDTGERDYDKEEPIK
;
A
#
# COMPACT_ATOMS: atom_id res chain seq x y z
N MET A 1 -16.07 5.81 42.62
CA MET A 1 -16.35 5.40 41.22
C MET A 1 -15.67 6.29 40.17
N ASN A 2 -15.67 7.62 40.30
CA ASN A 2 -15.12 8.52 39.25
C ASN A 2 -13.61 8.38 38.96
N LYS A 3 -12.77 8.02 39.95
CA LYS A 3 -11.31 7.85 39.75
C LYS A 3 -10.96 6.64 38.86
N TYR A 4 -11.67 5.52 39.02
CA TYR A 4 -11.44 4.31 38.20
C TYR A 4 -11.87 4.52 36.75
N ILE A 5 -12.95 5.29 36.52
CA ILE A 5 -13.42 5.66 35.19
C ILE A 5 -12.37 6.51 34.46
N SER A 6 -11.79 7.51 35.14
CA SER A 6 -10.74 8.35 34.54
C SER A 6 -9.49 7.55 34.15
N ILE A 7 -9.11 6.54 34.93
CA ILE A 7 -7.98 5.66 34.63
C ILE A 7 -8.29 4.80 33.39
N ILE A 8 -9.49 4.22 33.31
CA ILE A 8 -9.93 3.43 32.16
C ILE A 8 -9.90 4.26 30.87
N PHE A 9 -10.36 5.52 30.91
CA PHE A 9 -10.31 6.41 29.75
C PHE A 9 -8.87 6.69 29.30
N VAL A 10 -7.93 6.95 30.21
CA VAL A 10 -6.52 7.17 29.86
C VAL A 10 -5.91 5.94 29.19
N PHE A 11 -6.18 4.73 29.70
CA PHE A 11 -5.73 3.50 29.08
C PHE A 11 -6.34 3.27 27.70
N LEU A 12 -7.63 3.57 27.51
CA LEU A 12 -8.30 3.52 26.20
C LEU A 12 -7.68 4.48 25.19
N PHE A 13 -7.38 5.72 25.59
CA PHE A 13 -6.72 6.70 24.72
C PHE A 13 -5.31 6.27 24.33
N LEU A 14 -4.52 5.76 25.28
CA LEU A 14 -3.18 5.23 25.00
C LEU A 14 -3.24 4.01 24.08
N PHE A 15 -4.22 3.12 24.28
CA PHE A 15 -4.42 1.95 23.44
C PHE A 15 -4.82 2.33 22.01
N MET A 16 -5.74 3.28 21.85
CA MET A 16 -6.12 3.81 20.53
C MET A 16 -4.93 4.47 19.83
N GLY A 17 -4.15 5.28 20.54
CA GLY A 17 -2.94 5.92 20.00
C GLY A 17 -1.89 4.91 19.55
N PHE A 18 -1.63 3.87 20.36
CA PHE A 18 -0.69 2.80 20.01
C PHE A 18 -1.17 1.99 18.80
N PHE A 19 -2.48 1.68 18.73
CA PHE A 19 -3.06 0.95 17.62
C PHE A 19 -2.93 1.71 16.30
N TRP A 20 -3.26 3.00 16.29
CA TRP A 20 -3.09 3.87 15.12
C TRP A 20 -1.64 3.98 14.68
N TYR A 21 -0.70 4.14 15.61
CA TYR A 21 0.72 4.19 15.29
C TYR A 21 1.22 2.88 14.68
N SER A 22 0.76 1.74 15.20
CA SER A 22 1.11 0.42 14.64
C SER A 22 0.58 0.24 13.23
N GLU A 23 -0.65 0.67 12.95
CA GLU A 23 -1.23 0.57 11.60
C GLU A 23 -0.51 1.49 10.62
N TYR A 24 -0.22 2.73 11.02
CA TYR A 24 0.56 3.68 10.21
C TYR A 24 1.94 3.13 9.87
N LYS A 25 2.66 2.59 10.87
CA LYS A 25 3.99 2.00 10.66
C LYS A 25 3.96 0.84 9.65
N LYS A 26 2.95 -0.03 9.72
CA LYS A 26 2.79 -1.14 8.76
C LYS A 26 2.59 -0.67 7.32
N VAL A 27 1.89 0.47 7.14
CA VAL A 27 1.71 1.09 5.82
C VAL A 27 3.03 1.65 5.30
N ASP A 28 3.76 2.38 6.12
CA ASP A 28 5.05 2.96 5.72
C ASP A 28 6.10 1.88 5.43
N ASP A 29 6.14 0.82 6.23
CA ASP A 29 7.04 -0.32 5.99
C ASP A 29 6.70 -1.00 4.65
N PHE A 30 5.41 -1.12 4.30
CA PHE A 30 5.00 -1.67 3.01
C PHE A 30 5.43 -0.81 1.82
N LYS A 31 5.26 0.51 1.93
CA LYS A 31 5.71 1.44 0.89
C LYS A 31 7.21 1.31 0.65
N LYS A 32 8.00 1.18 1.72
CA LYS A 32 9.46 0.99 1.62
C LYS A 32 9.81 -0.33 0.95
N GLU A 33 9.14 -1.43 1.30
CA GLU A 33 9.37 -2.72 0.65
C GLU A 33 9.14 -2.66 -0.87
N VAL A 34 8.09 -1.96 -1.32
CA VAL A 34 7.83 -1.78 -2.76
C VAL A 34 8.88 -0.88 -3.41
N VAL A 35 9.33 0.17 -2.73
CA VAL A 35 10.43 1.01 -3.22
C VAL A 35 11.73 0.19 -3.35
N ASP A 36 12.07 -0.62 -2.35
CA ASP A 36 13.25 -1.48 -2.37
C ASP A 36 13.16 -2.53 -3.48
N TYR A 37 11.98 -3.10 -3.71
CA TYR A 37 11.70 -3.99 -4.83
C TYR A 37 11.98 -3.32 -6.19
N LEU A 38 11.45 -2.11 -6.41
CA LEU A 38 11.67 -1.35 -7.65
C LEU A 38 13.14 -0.91 -7.81
N ASN A 39 13.79 -0.52 -6.72
CA ASN A 39 15.22 -0.18 -6.72
C ASN A 39 16.08 -1.39 -7.12
N ASN A 40 15.76 -2.58 -6.63
CA ASN A 40 16.46 -3.82 -7.00
C ASN A 40 16.26 -4.17 -8.48
N LYS A 41 15.17 -3.69 -9.09
CA LYS A 41 14.92 -3.79 -10.54
C LYS A 41 15.57 -2.68 -11.37
N GLY A 42 16.23 -1.71 -10.74
CA GLY A 42 16.96 -0.63 -11.42
C GLY A 42 16.16 0.67 -11.61
N PHE A 43 14.95 0.77 -11.05
CA PHE A 43 14.21 2.02 -11.02
C PHE A 43 14.71 2.94 -9.91
N THR A 44 14.50 4.24 -10.09
CA THR A 44 14.77 5.28 -9.10
C THR A 44 13.47 5.99 -8.72
N THR A 45 13.43 6.58 -7.52
CA THR A 45 12.23 7.27 -7.00
C THR A 45 11.82 8.50 -7.82
N GLU A 46 12.65 8.96 -8.76
CA GLU A 46 12.32 10.06 -9.66
C GLU A 46 11.51 9.58 -10.87
N GLU A 47 11.50 8.28 -11.15
CA GLU A 47 10.88 7.69 -12.36
C GLU A 47 9.43 7.26 -12.15
N TYR A 48 8.93 7.40 -10.93
CA TYR A 48 7.59 7.02 -10.58
C TYR A 48 7.02 7.89 -9.45
N SER A 49 5.69 7.92 -9.36
CA SER A 49 4.94 8.68 -8.35
C SER A 49 5.20 8.16 -6.93
N THR A 50 4.99 9.00 -5.93
CA THR A 50 5.06 8.55 -4.53
C THR A 50 4.11 7.35 -4.27
N PRO A 51 4.59 6.24 -3.68
CA PRO A 51 3.79 5.06 -3.42
C PRO A 51 2.52 5.34 -2.59
N LYS A 52 1.38 4.95 -3.12
CA LYS A 52 0.07 5.16 -2.51
C LYS A 52 -0.47 3.85 -1.95
N TYR A 53 -0.87 3.86 -0.68
CA TYR A 53 -1.44 2.68 -0.04
C TYR A 53 -2.95 2.60 -0.29
N VAL A 54 -3.41 1.43 -0.74
CA VAL A 54 -4.83 1.15 -1.02
C VAL A 54 -5.23 -0.17 -0.36
N LYS A 55 -6.46 -0.22 0.16
CA LYS A 55 -7.09 -1.46 0.64
C LYS A 55 -8.23 -1.79 -0.32
N GLU A 56 -8.06 -2.82 -1.11
CA GLU A 56 -9.06 -3.23 -2.08
C GLU A 56 -9.85 -4.44 -1.60
N GLU A 57 -11.18 -4.41 -1.74
CA GLU A 57 -12.02 -5.57 -1.49
C GLU A 57 -12.05 -6.49 -2.71
N VAL A 58 -11.45 -7.67 -2.58
CA VAL A 58 -11.30 -8.64 -3.69
C VAL A 58 -12.39 -9.72 -3.68
N MET A 59 -12.90 -10.07 -2.50
CA MET A 59 -14.02 -10.99 -2.29
C MET A 59 -14.81 -10.52 -1.07
N LYS A 60 -16.08 -10.94 -0.91
CA LYS A 60 -16.95 -10.50 0.20
C LYS A 60 -16.22 -10.53 1.55
N GLY A 61 -15.85 -9.34 2.04
CA GLY A 61 -15.16 -9.14 3.32
C GLY A 61 -13.64 -9.32 3.33
N LEU A 62 -13.02 -9.85 2.26
CA LEU A 62 -11.57 -9.95 2.14
C LEU A 62 -11.02 -8.67 1.50
N LYS A 63 -10.26 -7.90 2.29
CA LYS A 63 -9.54 -6.72 1.83
C LYS A 63 -8.05 -7.03 1.70
N VAL A 64 -7.50 -6.81 0.52
CA VAL A 64 -6.07 -6.96 0.23
C VAL A 64 -5.43 -5.58 0.24
N ALA A 65 -4.31 -5.47 0.94
CA ALA A 65 -3.52 -4.26 0.97
C ALA A 65 -2.58 -4.24 -0.24
N MET A 66 -2.60 -3.15 -0.98
CA MET A 66 -1.76 -2.93 -2.17
C MET A 66 -1.09 -1.56 -2.12
N ILE A 67 -0.03 -1.44 -2.89
CA ILE A 67 0.65 -0.18 -3.18
C ILE A 67 0.46 0.13 -4.66
N GLU A 68 -0.12 1.29 -4.93
CA GLU A 68 -0.30 1.84 -6.27
C GLU A 68 0.82 2.82 -6.60
N ILE A 69 1.38 2.72 -7.80
CA ILE A 69 2.42 3.60 -8.34
C ILE A 69 2.13 3.90 -9.81
N ILE A 70 2.38 5.13 -10.23
CA ILE A 70 2.34 5.56 -11.64
C ILE A 70 3.79 5.79 -12.10
N PHE A 71 4.22 5.14 -13.18
CA PHE A 71 5.53 5.42 -13.76
C PHE A 71 5.45 6.65 -14.67
N ASN A 72 6.50 7.48 -14.68
CA ASN A 72 6.50 8.71 -15.46
C ASN A 72 6.42 8.44 -16.97
N GLU A 73 6.99 7.33 -17.44
CA GLU A 73 6.94 6.92 -18.85
C GLU A 73 5.55 6.40 -19.27
N GLU A 74 4.79 5.87 -18.31
CA GLU A 74 3.44 5.32 -18.53
C GLU A 74 2.44 5.97 -17.56
N SER A 75 2.29 7.29 -17.68
CA SER A 75 1.48 8.09 -16.75
C SER A 75 0.00 7.75 -16.76
N ASN A 76 -0.49 7.09 -17.82
CA ASN A 76 -1.88 6.65 -17.96
C ASN A 76 -2.17 5.30 -17.27
N CYS A 77 -1.16 4.69 -16.64
CA CYS A 77 -1.26 3.38 -16.00
C CYS A 77 -0.90 3.47 -14.51
N ILE A 78 -1.78 2.95 -13.66
CA ILE A 78 -1.52 2.78 -12.23
C ILE A 78 -1.17 1.32 -11.98
N TYR A 79 0.07 1.06 -11.56
CA TYR A 79 0.57 -0.28 -11.29
C TYR A 79 0.34 -0.66 -9.84
N SER A 80 -0.29 -1.82 -9.62
CA SER A 80 -0.64 -2.32 -8.30
C SER A 80 0.30 -3.43 -7.86
N TYR A 81 0.94 -3.21 -6.72
CA TYR A 81 1.87 -4.15 -6.10
C TYR A 81 1.31 -4.66 -4.78
N GLY A 82 1.64 -5.90 -4.42
CA GLY A 82 1.52 -6.28 -3.03
C GLY A 82 2.30 -7.49 -2.59
N ARG A 83 2.00 -7.96 -1.38
CA ARG A 83 2.79 -8.98 -0.69
C ARG A 83 2.29 -10.37 -1.01
N THR A 84 3.21 -11.23 -1.41
CA THR A 84 3.02 -12.69 -1.51
C THR A 84 3.98 -13.41 -0.56
N SER A 85 3.95 -14.75 -0.55
CA SER A 85 4.88 -15.56 0.24
C SER A 85 6.34 -15.30 -0.11
N ASP A 86 6.60 -14.90 -1.35
CA ASP A 86 7.93 -14.80 -1.94
C ASP A 86 8.47 -13.36 -1.97
N GLY A 87 7.64 -12.38 -1.58
CA GLY A 87 8.03 -10.98 -1.48
C GLY A 87 6.99 -10.03 -2.06
N ILE A 88 7.47 -8.96 -2.71
CA ILE A 88 6.62 -8.03 -3.46
C ILE A 88 6.40 -8.58 -4.86
N GLU A 89 5.15 -8.53 -5.32
CA GLU A 89 4.75 -8.94 -6.66
C GLU A 89 3.83 -7.89 -7.28
N PHE A 90 3.95 -7.72 -8.59
CA PHE A 90 3.03 -6.95 -9.41
C PHE A 90 1.78 -7.77 -9.71
N PHE A 91 0.59 -7.18 -9.55
CA PHE A 91 -0.68 -7.87 -9.75
C PHE A 91 -1.39 -7.50 -11.06
N TYR A 92 -1.54 -6.20 -11.33
CA TYR A 92 -2.22 -5.67 -12.50
C TYR A 92 -1.95 -4.17 -12.63
N ALA A 93 -2.19 -3.64 -13.82
CA ALA A 93 -2.28 -2.21 -14.05
C ALA A 93 -3.74 -1.76 -14.10
N ILE A 94 -4.00 -0.51 -13.77
CA ILE A 94 -5.29 0.15 -13.95
C ILE A 94 -5.09 1.25 -14.98
N ASN A 95 -5.86 1.22 -16.06
CA ASN A 95 -5.86 2.31 -17.03
C ASN A 95 -6.60 3.52 -16.41
N GLU A 96 -5.93 4.66 -16.32
CA GLU A 96 -6.46 5.85 -15.63
C GLU A 96 -7.69 6.43 -16.34
N ASP A 97 -7.73 6.36 -17.68
CA ASP A 97 -8.83 6.90 -18.49
C ASP A 97 -10.13 6.11 -18.34
N THR A 98 -10.03 4.79 -18.20
CA THR A 98 -11.17 3.87 -18.18
C THR A 98 -11.50 3.34 -16.79
N GLY A 99 -10.52 3.34 -15.88
CA GLY A 99 -10.60 2.69 -14.57
C GLY A 99 -10.60 1.15 -14.65
N GLU A 100 -10.39 0.58 -15.83
CA GLU A 100 -10.38 -0.87 -16.03
C GLU A 100 -9.03 -1.47 -15.61
N ARG A 101 -9.11 -2.70 -15.09
CA ARG A 101 -7.93 -3.47 -14.69
C ARG A 101 -7.44 -4.28 -15.87
N ASP A 102 -6.17 -4.10 -16.17
CA ASP A 102 -5.47 -4.89 -17.15
C ASP A 102 -4.58 -5.90 -16.42
N TYR A 103 -5.04 -7.15 -16.39
CA TYR A 103 -4.32 -8.29 -15.81
C TYR A 103 -3.29 -8.89 -16.78
N ASP A 104 -3.38 -8.55 -18.06
CA ASP A 104 -2.45 -9.01 -19.10
C ASP A 104 -1.30 -8.02 -19.29
N LYS A 105 -1.42 -6.79 -18.75
CA LYS A 105 -0.37 -5.80 -18.73
C LYS A 105 0.83 -6.31 -17.93
N GLU A 106 2.00 -6.27 -18.54
CA GLU A 106 3.26 -6.59 -17.86
C GLU A 106 3.77 -5.40 -17.04
N GLU A 107 4.50 -5.71 -15.96
CA GLU A 107 5.23 -4.71 -15.19
C GLU A 107 6.32 -4.05 -16.07
N PRO A 108 6.60 -2.74 -15.91
CA PRO A 108 7.66 -2.09 -16.66
C PRO A 108 9.02 -2.73 -16.37
N ILE A 109 9.80 -2.92 -17.44
CA ILE A 109 11.13 -3.53 -17.38
C ILE A 109 12.16 -2.46 -17.73
N LYS A 110 13.25 -2.42 -16.96
CA LYS A 110 14.46 -1.66 -17.29
C LYS A 110 15.59 -2.53 -17.81
#